data_AF-A0A9J6ZPH4-F1
#
_entry.id   AF-A0A9J6ZPH4-F1
#
_cell.length_a   1.000
_cell.length_b   1.000
_cell.length_c   1.000
_cell.angle_alpha   90.00
_cell.angle_beta   90.00
_cell.angle_gamma   90.00
#
_symmetry.space_group_name_H-M   'P 1'
#
loop_
_entity.id
_entity.type
_entity.pdbx_description
1 polymer ?
#
loop_
_entity_poly.entity_id
_entity_poly.type
_entity_poly.pdbx_seq_one_letter_code
_entity_poly.pdbx_strand_id
1 'polypeptide(L)' 'MKEFVKYLGVFVVLIGVVLLAVYTFQRQTENTLLLASIIAVISGVLAHIVLNKVID' A
#
# COMPACT_ATOMS: atom_id res chain seq x y z
N MET A 1 -17.26 -10.40 -8.78
CA MET A 1 -17.13 -9.01 -8.29
C MET A 1 -16.60 -8.93 -6.85
N LYS A 2 -17.02 -9.80 -5.92
CA LYS A 2 -16.50 -9.81 -4.54
C LYS A 2 -14.99 -10.08 -4.42
N GLU A 3 -14.45 -10.94 -5.29
CA GLU A 3 -13.01 -11.22 -5.34
C GLU A 3 -12.15 -10.01 -5.75
N PHE A 4 -12.66 -9.14 -6.64
CA PHE A 4 -11.95 -7.90 -7.01
C PHE A 4 -11.73 -6.98 -5.81
N VAL A 5 -12.66 -6.97 -4.86
CA VAL A 5 -12.55 -6.19 -3.63
C VAL A 5 -11.48 -6.77 -2.71
N LYS A 6 -11.25 -8.10 -2.70
CA LYS A 6 -10.13 -8.70 -1.95
C LYS A 6 -8.77 -8.24 -2.48
N TYR A 7 -8.63 -8.04 -3.79
CA TYR A 7 -7.38 -7.57 -4.40
C TYR A 7 -7.10 -6.08 -4.17
N LEU A 8 -8.10 -5.29 -3.76
CA LEU A 8 -7.95 -3.85 -3.53
C LEU A 8 -6.85 -3.53 -2.50
N GLY A 9 -6.77 -4.31 -1.42
CA GLY A 9 -5.71 -4.15 -0.42
C GLY A 9 -4.31 -4.39 -1.00
N VAL A 10 -4.15 -5.40 -1.86
CA VAL A 10 -2.88 -5.67 -2.56
C VAL A 10 -2.52 -4.53 -3.51
N PHE A 11 -3.48 -3.94 -4.22
CA PHE A 11 -3.22 -2.77 -5.07
C PHE A 11 -2.71 -1.57 -4.26
N VAL A 12 -3.28 -1.32 -3.07
CA VAL A 12 -2.80 -0.25 -2.18
C VAL A 12 -1.38 -0.53 -1.71
N VAL A 13 -1.03 -1.79 -1.39
CA VAL A 13 0.35 -2.18 -1.07
C VAL A 13 1.28 -1.88 -2.25
N LEU A 14 0.91 -2.24 -3.48
CA LEU A 14 1.72 -1.98 -4.67
C LEU A 14 1.95 -0.47 -4.88
N ILE A 15 0.95 0.37 -4.64
CA ILE A 15 1.12 1.83 -4.69
C ILE A 15 2.13 2.29 -3.64
N GLY A 16 2.05 1.78 -2.40
CA GLY A 16 3.02 2.07 -1.35
C GLY A 16 4.46 1.68 -1.74
N VAL A 17 4.63 0.52 -2.39
CA VAL A 17 5.93 0.08 -2.91
C VAL A 17 6.44 1.00 -4.01
N VAL A 18 5.58 1.45 -4.92
CA VAL A 18 5.96 2.41 -5.97
C VAL A 18 6.40 3.75 -5.35
N LEU A 19 5.70 4.26 -4.34
CA LEU A 19 6.10 5.48 -3.64
C LEU A 19 7.47 5.32 -2.96
N LEU A 20 7.74 4.16 -2.37
CA LEU A 20 9.04 3.86 -1.77
C LEU A 20 10.15 3.78 -2.82
N ALA A 21 9.87 3.17 -3.98
CA ALA A 21 10.79 3.14 -5.10
C ALA A 21 11.10 4.56 -5.60
N VAL A 22 10.07 5.41 -5.75
CA VAL A 22 10.22 6.82 -6.15
C VAL A 22 11.10 7.59 -5.16
N TYR A 23 10.83 7.47 -3.85
CA TYR A 23 11.64 8.09 -2.80
C TYR A 23 13.13 7.70 -2.93
N THR A 24 13.37 6.39 -3.13
CA THR A 24 14.73 5.82 -3.22
C THR A 24 15.46 6.25 -4.49
N PHE A 25 14.81 6.19 -5.66
CA PHE A 25 15.45 6.52 -6.94
C PHE A 25 15.62 8.02 -7.17
N GLN A 26 14.76 8.86 -6.59
CA GLN A 26 14.89 10.32 -6.70
C GLN A 26 15.83 10.94 -5.66
N ARG A 27 16.45 10.13 -4.77
CA ARG A 27 17.33 10.62 -3.68
C ARG A 27 16.69 11.74 -2.87
N GLN A 28 15.39 11.62 -2.60
CA GLN A 28 14.64 12.58 -1.82
C GLN A 28 15.21 12.65 -0.40
N THR A 29 15.57 13.85 0.05
CA THR A 29 16.07 14.10 1.42
C THR A 29 14.92 14.30 2.42
N GLU A 30 13.72 14.64 1.94
CA GLU A 30 12.54 14.85 2.77
C GLU A 30 11.87 13.53 3.14
N ASN A 31 11.71 13.29 4.44
CA ASN A 31 11.15 12.03 4.97
C ASN A 31 9.62 11.89 4.76
N THR A 32 8.96 12.93 4.24
CA THR A 32 7.52 12.94 4.00
C THR A 32 7.08 11.81 3.06
N LEU A 33 7.82 11.59 1.97
CA LEU A 33 7.52 10.56 0.98
C LEU A 33 7.80 9.15 1.54
N LEU A 34 8.85 9.01 2.33
CA LEU A 34 9.17 7.77 3.05
C LEU A 34 8.06 7.42 4.05
N LEU A 35 7.61 8.37 4.86
CA LEU A 35 6.49 8.19 5.80
C LEU A 35 5.19 7.84 5.08
N ALA A 36 4.86 8.56 4.01
CA ALA A 36 3.67 8.28 3.21
C ALA A 36 3.70 6.87 2.62
N SER A 37 4.87 6.41 2.13
CA SER A 37 5.04 5.07 1.58
C SER A 37 4.83 3.98 2.65
N ILE A 38 5.34 4.17 3.86
CA ILE A 38 5.14 3.22 4.97
C ILE A 38 3.67 3.16 5.37
N ILE A 39 3.01 4.32 5.51
CA ILE A 39 1.57 4.38 5.84
C ILE A 39 0.74 3.69 4.76
N ALA A 40 1.05 3.92 3.48
CA ALA A 40 0.36 3.27 2.36
C ALA A 40 0.54 1.74 2.36
N VAL A 41 1.75 1.24 2.60
CA VAL A 41 2.00 -0.21 2.69
C VAL A 41 1.26 -0.83 3.87
N ILE A 42 1.36 -0.23 5.07
CA ILE A 42 0.70 -0.77 6.27
C ILE A 42 -0.82 -0.76 6.11
N SER A 43 -1.39 0.35 5.63
CA SER A 43 -2.84 0.46 5.40
C SER A 43 -3.32 -0.51 4.33
N GLY A 44 -2.56 -0.72 3.25
CA GLY A 44 -2.86 -1.72 2.22
C GLY A 44 -2.88 -3.15 2.75
N VAL A 45 -1.91 -3.51 3.61
CA VAL A 45 -1.87 -4.83 4.26
C VAL A 45 -3.07 -5.01 5.20
N LEU A 46 -3.36 -4.02 6.05
CA LEU A 46 -4.52 -4.07 6.94
C LEU A 46 -5.82 -4.18 6.15
N ALA A 47 -5.98 -3.40 5.09
CA ALA A 47 -7.12 -3.47 4.20
C ALA A 47 -7.23 -4.86 3.56
N HIS A 48 -6.13 -5.45 3.09
CA HIS A 48 -6.16 -6.79 2.51
C HIS A 48 -6.61 -7.84 3.54
N ILE A 49 -6.11 -7.78 4.78
CA ILE A 49 -6.49 -8.71 5.86
C ILE A 49 -7.99 -8.55 6.20
N VAL A 50 -8.46 -7.31 6.39
CA VAL A 50 -9.86 -7.04 6.76
C VAL A 50 -10.81 -7.43 5.63
N LEU A 51 -10.50 -7.03 4.38
CA LEU A 51 -11.32 -7.37 3.22
C LEU A 51 -11.31 -8.88 2.96
N ASN A 52 -10.19 -9.57 3.17
CA ASN A 52 -10.16 -11.02 3.05
C ASN A 52 -11.04 -11.69 4.11
N LYS A 53 -11.06 -11.19 5.35
CA LYS A 53 -11.86 -11.73 6.46
C LYS A 53 -13.37 -11.44 6.37
N VAL A 54 -13.76 -10.30 5.78
CA VAL A 54 -15.17 -9.87 5.67
C VAL A 54 -15.85 -10.44 4.42
N ILE A 55 -15.08 -10.72 3.38
CA ILE A 55 -15.60 -11.13 2.06
C ILE A 55 -15.47 -12.65 1.84
N ASP A 56 -14.66 -13.35 2.65
CA ASP A 56 -14.81 -14.80 2.86
C ASP A 56 -16.15 -15.13 3.52
#